data_AF-A0AA44BRD4-F1
#
_entry.id   AF-A0AA44BRD4-F1
#
_cell.length_a   1.000
_cell.length_b   1.000
_cell.length_c   1.000
_cell.angle_alpha   90.00
_cell.angle_beta   90.00
_cell.angle_gamma   90.00
#
_symmetry.space_group_name_H-M   'P 1'
#
loop_
_entity.id
_entity.type
_entity.pdbx_description
1 polymer ?
#
loop_
_entity_poly.entity_id
_entity_poly.type
_entity_poly.pdbx_seq_one_letter_code
_entity_poly.pdbx_strand_id
1 'polypeptide(L)'
;MKVVHYLKDFNKLIKQAQIGDINIKNKLIEMNLPLVTSIAKTFINRGYEFDDLFQIGSIGLIKAIDRFNTDFDVKFSTYAVPLIQGEIKRFIQDDGLIKISRETKLISQKLYFKQIELENKLNRESTIEELADYTGYSVDIITKTLKATASISSLSQIIHESESNDLTLADKIQSDFNLEEEVEKNIDIFLLKKCMDKLPKNQKNVMLLRLKEKTQVEIAKLINTSQVQVSRLEKKAIKNIKELMKGAYNDMTNKEKAFKMFAKGKLNKDVAEKLDLSIRTVESYKSNYNKKNGLSNKNRFNKENKNLALNLFKQGFNKEQVAKELNITIDLADYWSETYNSKNKEDISMNENKINKSDNARVENLPTIDDKSIDNNNSSYINLAINNMDKENINKMVNILVGNLKEGQYNISFVVK
;
A
#
# COMPACT_ATOMS: atom_id res chain seq x y z
N MET A 1 -5.43 -52.35 2.42
CA MET A 1 -5.96 -51.75 3.68
C MET A 1 -6.20 -52.90 4.67
N LYS A 2 -5.17 -53.30 5.43
CA LYS A 2 -5.27 -54.40 6.43
C LYS A 2 -5.79 -53.82 7.75
N VAL A 3 -7.10 -53.66 7.83
CA VAL A 3 -7.79 -53.47 9.11
C VAL A 3 -8.43 -54.81 9.44
N VAL A 4 -8.61 -55.11 10.73
CA VAL A 4 -9.32 -56.29 11.27
C VAL A 4 -8.42 -57.47 11.66
N HIS A 5 -7.72 -57.30 12.80
CA HIS A 5 -7.54 -58.39 13.78
C HIS A 5 -7.24 -57.92 15.23
N TYR A 6 -7.08 -56.61 15.48
CA TYR A 6 -6.59 -56.07 16.76
C TYR A 6 -7.65 -55.61 17.80
N LEU A 7 -8.95 -55.80 17.54
CA LEU A 7 -10.01 -55.18 18.36
C LEU A 7 -10.08 -55.70 19.81
N LYS A 8 -9.64 -56.94 20.11
CA LYS A 8 -9.65 -57.48 21.48
C LYS A 8 -8.51 -56.95 22.35
N ASP A 9 -7.36 -56.62 21.77
CA ASP A 9 -6.21 -56.09 22.50
C ASP A 9 -6.23 -54.57 22.60
N PHE A 10 -6.87 -53.87 21.66
CA PHE A 10 -6.86 -52.42 21.60
C PHE A 10 -7.45 -51.75 22.86
N ASN A 11 -8.57 -52.26 23.38
CA ASN A 11 -9.18 -51.73 24.61
C ASN A 11 -8.28 -51.96 25.84
N LYS A 12 -7.56 -53.09 25.89
CA LYS A 12 -6.60 -53.38 26.96
C LYS A 12 -5.39 -52.44 26.88
N LEU A 13 -4.89 -52.19 25.68
CA LEU A 13 -3.80 -51.25 25.44
C LEU A 13 -4.18 -49.82 25.83
N ILE A 14 -5.42 -49.38 25.54
CA ILE A 14 -5.90 -48.05 25.96
C ILE A 14 -5.92 -47.95 27.49
N LYS A 15 -6.46 -48.95 28.20
CA LYS A 15 -6.46 -48.96 29.67
C LYS A 15 -5.05 -48.86 30.23
N GLN A 16 -4.09 -49.60 29.65
CA GLN A 16 -2.69 -49.56 30.07
C GLN A 16 -2.02 -48.21 29.76
N ALA A 17 -2.30 -47.59 28.61
CA ALA A 17 -1.81 -46.25 28.30
C ALA A 17 -2.36 -45.18 29.24
N GLN A 18 -3.63 -45.28 29.65
CA GLN A 18 -4.27 -44.35 30.59
C GLN A 18 -3.73 -44.48 32.02
N ILE A 19 -3.27 -45.68 32.41
CA ILE A 19 -2.61 -45.93 33.71
C ILE A 19 -1.20 -45.29 33.75
N GLY A 20 -0.66 -44.86 32.59
CA GLY A 20 0.59 -44.10 32.50
C GLY A 20 1.76 -44.84 31.84
N ASP A 21 1.53 -45.99 31.20
CA ASP A 21 2.58 -46.66 30.42
C ASP A 21 2.87 -45.90 29.12
N ILE A 22 3.98 -45.16 29.14
CA ILE A 22 4.43 -44.28 28.04
C ILE A 22 4.72 -45.09 26.77
N ASN A 23 5.29 -46.30 26.90
CA ASN A 23 5.65 -47.12 25.73
C ASN A 23 4.39 -47.59 25.00
N ILE A 24 3.37 -48.00 25.75
CA ILE A 24 2.08 -48.40 25.18
C ILE A 24 1.35 -47.21 24.57
N LYS A 25 1.40 -46.04 25.24
CA LYS A 25 0.81 -44.80 24.71
C LYS A 25 1.45 -44.39 23.38
N ASN A 26 2.78 -44.41 23.29
CA ASN A 26 3.50 -44.10 22.04
C ASN A 26 3.13 -45.08 20.93
N LYS A 27 3.09 -46.38 21.23
CA LYS A 27 2.67 -47.40 20.26
C LYS A 27 1.23 -47.18 19.76
N LEU A 28 0.31 -46.83 20.65
CA LEU A 28 -1.08 -46.50 20.27
C LEU A 28 -1.16 -45.24 19.40
N ILE A 29 -0.35 -44.22 19.69
CA ILE A 29 -0.27 -43.01 18.87
C ILE A 29 0.21 -43.38 17.47
N GLU A 30 1.36 -44.05 17.35
CA GLU A 30 1.96 -44.47 16.07
C GLU A 30 0.99 -45.28 15.20
N MET A 31 0.28 -46.24 15.80
CA MET A 31 -0.71 -47.06 15.11
C MET A 31 -1.87 -46.23 14.53
N ASN A 32 -2.21 -45.10 15.15
CA ASN A 32 -3.35 -44.26 14.77
C ASN A 32 -2.94 -42.96 14.05
N LEU A 33 -1.65 -42.69 13.84
CA LEU A 33 -1.20 -41.54 13.03
C LEU A 33 -1.80 -41.51 11.62
N PRO A 34 -1.99 -42.64 10.89
CA PRO A 34 -2.64 -42.60 9.58
C PRO A 34 -4.07 -42.07 9.61
N LEU A 35 -4.78 -42.19 10.74
CA LEU A 35 -6.10 -41.58 10.93
C LEU A 35 -5.99 -40.07 11.01
N VAL A 36 -4.96 -39.54 11.71
CA VAL A 36 -4.70 -38.11 11.76
C VAL A 36 -4.35 -37.57 10.37
N THR A 37 -3.50 -38.29 9.62
CA THR A 37 -3.15 -37.93 8.24
C THR A 37 -4.39 -37.83 7.36
N SER A 38 -5.32 -38.78 7.42
CA SER A 38 -6.53 -38.76 6.60
C SER A 38 -7.46 -37.60 6.96
N ILE A 39 -7.57 -37.26 8.25
CA ILE A 39 -8.36 -36.12 8.72
C ILE A 39 -7.70 -34.79 8.33
N ALA A 40 -6.40 -34.62 8.58
CA ALA A 40 -5.67 -33.39 8.27
C ALA A 40 -5.72 -33.04 6.78
N LYS A 41 -5.70 -34.04 5.89
CA LYS A 41 -5.86 -33.85 4.44
C LYS A 41 -7.15 -33.13 4.04
N THR A 42 -8.23 -33.25 4.83
CA THR A 42 -9.50 -32.54 4.56
C THR A 42 -9.45 -31.03 4.85
N PHE A 43 -8.38 -30.56 5.49
CA PHE A 43 -8.17 -29.15 5.84
C PHE A 43 -7.07 -28.46 5.00
N ILE A 44 -6.51 -29.16 4.00
CA ILE A 44 -5.57 -28.58 3.03
C ILE A 44 -6.26 -27.44 2.25
N ASN A 45 -5.48 -26.50 1.72
CA ASN A 45 -5.93 -25.31 0.98
C ASN A 45 -6.70 -24.28 1.83
N ARG A 46 -6.55 -24.32 3.16
CA ARG A 46 -7.10 -23.31 4.08
C ARG A 46 -6.07 -22.27 4.55
N GLY A 47 -4.91 -22.21 3.91
CA GLY A 47 -3.82 -21.28 4.26
C GLY A 47 -2.84 -21.80 5.32
N TYR A 48 -2.87 -23.09 5.62
CA TYR A 48 -1.99 -23.74 6.60
C TYR A 48 -1.17 -24.84 5.95
N GLU A 49 0.05 -25.02 6.45
CA GLU A 49 0.90 -26.15 6.04
C GLU A 49 0.35 -27.46 6.56
N PHE A 50 0.56 -28.54 5.80
CA PHE A 50 0.07 -29.86 6.17
C PHE A 50 0.66 -30.35 7.50
N ASP A 51 1.95 -30.05 7.74
CA ASP A 51 2.66 -30.50 8.94
C ASP A 51 2.09 -29.85 10.20
N ASP A 52 1.71 -28.57 10.15
CA ASP A 52 1.03 -27.89 11.26
C ASP A 52 -0.32 -28.54 11.57
N LEU A 53 -1.14 -28.78 10.54
CA LEU A 53 -2.43 -29.43 10.69
C LEU A 53 -2.30 -30.85 11.24
N PHE A 54 -1.27 -31.58 10.81
CA PHE A 54 -0.96 -32.92 11.28
C PHE A 54 -0.50 -32.93 12.75
N GLN A 55 0.35 -31.98 13.16
CA GLN A 55 0.78 -31.85 14.55
C GLN A 55 -0.39 -31.51 15.48
N ILE A 56 -1.22 -30.53 15.12
CA ILE A 56 -2.43 -30.20 15.88
C ILE A 56 -3.40 -31.38 15.94
N GLY A 57 -3.58 -32.08 14.83
CA GLY A 57 -4.39 -33.29 14.79
C GLY A 57 -3.83 -34.41 15.68
N SER A 58 -2.51 -34.53 15.79
CA SER A 58 -1.82 -35.49 16.65
C SER A 58 -2.04 -35.18 18.14
N ILE A 59 -2.08 -33.90 18.52
CA ILE A 59 -2.50 -33.47 19.87
C ILE A 59 -3.94 -33.90 20.15
N GLY A 60 -4.83 -33.78 19.15
CA GLY A 60 -6.21 -34.27 19.24
C GLY A 60 -6.30 -35.78 19.43
N LEU A 61 -5.46 -36.55 18.75
CA LEU A 61 -5.37 -38.00 18.93
C LEU A 61 -4.90 -38.37 20.34
N ILE A 62 -3.88 -37.68 20.88
CA ILE A 62 -3.40 -37.91 22.25
C ILE A 62 -4.53 -37.68 23.26
N LYS A 63 -5.25 -36.56 23.13
CA LYS A 63 -6.43 -36.26 23.95
C LYS A 63 -7.52 -37.31 23.81
N ALA A 64 -7.71 -37.87 22.61
CA ALA A 64 -8.69 -38.92 22.36
C ALA A 64 -8.31 -40.20 23.12
N ILE A 65 -7.05 -40.61 23.07
CA ILE A 65 -6.55 -41.80 23.80
C ILE A 65 -6.72 -41.60 25.31
N ASP A 66 -6.37 -40.42 25.82
CA ASP A 66 -6.42 -40.12 27.26
C ASP A 66 -7.85 -40.11 27.84
N ARG A 67 -8.85 -39.78 27.02
CA ARG A 67 -10.25 -39.60 27.47
C ARG A 67 -11.23 -40.65 26.95
N PHE A 68 -10.77 -41.59 26.12
CA PHE A 68 -11.65 -42.62 25.57
C PHE A 68 -12.09 -43.60 26.67
N ASN A 69 -13.40 -43.72 26.87
CA ASN A 69 -13.95 -44.70 27.79
C ASN A 69 -14.29 -46.00 27.03
N THR A 70 -13.59 -47.08 27.39
CA THR A 70 -13.75 -48.41 26.81
C THR A 70 -15.02 -49.15 27.24
N ASP A 71 -15.74 -48.64 28.24
CA ASP A 71 -16.97 -49.26 28.74
C ASP A 71 -18.14 -49.03 27.77
N PHE A 72 -18.03 -48.05 26.87
CA PHE A 72 -18.94 -47.89 25.75
C PHE A 72 -18.53 -48.83 24.61
N ASP A 73 -19.49 -49.61 24.10
CA ASP A 73 -19.28 -50.53 22.96
C ASP A 73 -19.24 -49.79 21.61
N VAL A 74 -18.29 -48.86 21.48
CA VAL A 74 -18.09 -48.04 20.27
C VAL A 74 -16.65 -48.14 19.80
N LYS A 75 -16.46 -48.01 18.48
CA LYS A 75 -15.10 -47.96 17.90
C LYS A 75 -14.40 -46.68 18.34
N PHE A 76 -13.12 -46.77 18.67
CA PHE A 76 -12.29 -45.61 19.01
C PHE A 76 -12.32 -44.51 17.94
N SER A 77 -12.32 -44.88 16.66
CA SER A 77 -12.43 -43.94 15.54
C SER A 77 -13.68 -43.05 15.62
N THR A 78 -14.80 -43.59 16.10
CA THR A 78 -16.07 -42.85 16.25
C THR A 78 -15.93 -41.70 17.25
N TYR A 79 -15.11 -41.88 18.29
CA TYR A 79 -14.81 -40.85 19.28
C TYR A 79 -13.66 -39.92 18.84
N ALA A 80 -12.58 -40.50 18.30
CA ALA A 80 -11.36 -39.78 17.97
C ALA A 80 -11.53 -38.82 16.79
N VAL A 81 -12.28 -39.21 15.74
CA VAL A 81 -12.48 -38.38 14.53
C VAL A 81 -13.06 -36.99 14.86
N PRO A 82 -14.20 -36.84 15.55
CA PRO A 82 -14.75 -35.52 15.87
C PRO A 82 -13.82 -34.71 16.79
N LEU A 83 -13.07 -35.36 17.69
CA LEU A 83 -12.12 -34.68 18.57
C LEU A 83 -10.92 -34.12 17.79
N ILE A 84 -10.30 -34.93 16.92
CA ILE A 84 -9.19 -34.51 16.06
C ILE A 84 -9.63 -33.38 15.12
N GLN A 85 -10.78 -33.54 14.46
CA GLN A 85 -11.36 -32.49 13.61
C GLN A 85 -11.63 -31.21 14.39
N GLY A 86 -12.13 -31.33 15.63
CA GLY A 86 -12.40 -30.19 16.50
C GLY A 86 -11.13 -29.43 16.88
N GLU A 87 -10.05 -30.12 17.20
CA GLU A 87 -8.75 -29.50 17.51
C GLU A 87 -8.18 -28.74 16.30
N ILE A 88 -8.21 -29.34 15.11
CA ILE A 88 -7.77 -28.69 13.87
C ILE A 88 -8.65 -27.47 13.55
N LYS A 89 -9.98 -27.60 13.65
CA LYS A 89 -10.91 -26.47 13.44
C LYS A 89 -10.65 -25.35 14.43
N ARG A 90 -10.43 -25.67 15.70
CA ARG A 90 -10.14 -24.68 16.75
C ARG A 90 -8.84 -23.94 16.46
N PHE A 91 -7.79 -24.65 16.05
CA PHE A 91 -6.53 -24.03 15.64
C PHE A 91 -6.73 -23.03 14.50
N ILE A 92 -7.35 -23.45 13.40
CA ILE A 92 -7.65 -22.57 12.25
C ILE A 92 -8.52 -21.37 12.66
N GLN A 93 -9.44 -21.55 13.60
CA GLN A 93 -10.32 -20.48 14.06
C GLN A 93 -9.67 -19.51 15.04
N ASP A 94 -8.76 -19.96 15.89
CA ASP A 94 -8.09 -19.10 16.87
C ASP A 94 -6.84 -18.41 16.27
N ASP A 95 -6.34 -18.94 15.15
CA ASP A 95 -5.20 -18.40 14.43
C ASP A 95 -5.58 -17.28 13.43
N GLY A 96 -4.58 -16.51 13.02
CA GLY A 96 -4.70 -15.36 12.11
C GLY A 96 -3.91 -14.13 12.55
N LEU A 97 -3.51 -13.30 11.58
CA LEU A 97 -2.70 -12.09 11.78
C LEU A 97 -3.34 -11.09 12.77
N ILE A 98 -4.68 -10.97 12.73
CA ILE A 98 -5.45 -10.15 13.66
C ILE A 98 -6.40 -11.06 14.44
N LYS A 99 -6.28 -11.04 15.76
CA LYS A 99 -7.15 -11.79 16.65
C LYS A 99 -8.47 -11.05 16.82
N ILE A 100 -9.55 -11.67 16.37
CA ILE A 100 -10.93 -11.21 16.53
C ILE A 100 -11.72 -12.21 17.37
N SER A 101 -12.86 -11.76 17.92
CA SER A 101 -13.69 -12.62 18.78
C SER A 101 -14.24 -13.83 18.00
N ARG A 102 -14.43 -14.95 18.70
CA ARG A 102 -15.04 -16.16 18.12
C ARG A 102 -16.46 -15.91 17.63
N GLU A 103 -17.22 -15.10 18.36
CA GLU A 103 -18.58 -14.70 17.98
C GLU A 103 -18.57 -13.98 16.62
N THR A 104 -17.67 -13.01 16.44
CA THR A 104 -17.51 -12.27 15.17
C THR A 104 -17.14 -13.20 14.01
N LYS A 105 -16.23 -14.17 14.21
CA LYS A 105 -15.86 -15.16 13.17
C LYS A 105 -17.06 -16.04 12.77
N LEU A 106 -17.84 -16.49 13.76
CA LEU A 106 -19.03 -17.31 13.51
C LEU A 106 -20.12 -16.53 12.76
N ILE A 107 -20.34 -15.26 13.14
CA ILE A 107 -21.28 -14.38 12.44
C ILE A 107 -20.78 -14.15 11.01
N SER A 108 -19.50 -13.85 10.79
CA SER A 108 -18.92 -13.65 9.46
C SER A 108 -19.12 -14.86 8.54
N GLN A 109 -18.87 -16.07 9.04
CA GLN A 109 -19.10 -17.29 8.27
C GLN A 109 -20.58 -17.51 7.93
N LYS A 110 -21.49 -17.24 8.87
CA LYS A 110 -22.94 -17.32 8.61
C LYS A 110 -23.37 -16.27 7.59
N LEU A 111 -22.88 -15.03 7.71
CA LEU A 111 -23.16 -13.94 6.78
C LEU A 111 -22.69 -14.30 5.37
N TYR A 112 -21.49 -14.86 5.21
CA TYR A 112 -20.99 -15.30 3.91
C TYR A 112 -21.92 -16.28 3.20
N PHE A 113 -22.34 -17.35 3.87
CA PHE A 113 -23.26 -18.33 3.26
C PHE A 113 -24.65 -17.75 2.99
N LYS A 114 -25.15 -16.90 3.90
CA LYS A 114 -26.46 -16.26 3.75
C LYS A 114 -26.48 -15.21 2.65
N GLN A 115 -25.38 -14.48 2.48
CA GLN A 115 -25.18 -13.55 1.39
C GLN A 115 -25.21 -14.27 0.05
N ILE A 116 -24.47 -15.37 -0.12
CA ILE A 116 -24.53 -16.18 -1.35
C ILE A 116 -25.94 -16.69 -1.62
N GLU A 117 -26.65 -17.16 -0.59
CA GLU A 117 -28.04 -17.62 -0.74
C GLU A 117 -28.98 -16.48 -1.20
N LEU A 118 -28.79 -15.28 -0.69
CA LEU A 118 -29.57 -14.09 -1.03
C LEU A 118 -29.25 -13.59 -2.44
N GLU A 119 -27.96 -13.52 -2.80
CA GLU A 119 -27.49 -13.10 -4.12
C GLU A 119 -28.00 -14.05 -5.22
N ASN A 120 -28.02 -15.36 -4.95
CA ASN A 120 -28.62 -16.35 -5.85
C ASN A 120 -30.14 -16.17 -6.01
N LYS A 121 -30.86 -15.73 -4.97
CA LYS A 121 -32.30 -15.45 -5.06
C LYS A 121 -32.60 -14.17 -5.83
N LEU A 122 -31.75 -13.15 -5.66
CA LEU A 122 -31.92 -11.84 -6.28
C LEU A 122 -31.33 -11.76 -7.70
N ASN A 123 -30.46 -12.70 -8.08
CA ASN A 123 -29.64 -12.66 -9.30
C ASN A 123 -28.83 -11.34 -9.43
N ARG A 124 -28.44 -10.76 -8.29
CA ARG A 124 -27.60 -9.56 -8.17
C ARG A 124 -26.94 -9.52 -6.79
N GLU A 125 -25.97 -8.64 -6.62
CA GLU A 125 -25.38 -8.35 -5.31
C GLU A 125 -26.44 -7.79 -4.35
N SER A 126 -26.38 -8.24 -3.09
CA SER A 126 -27.25 -7.79 -2.01
C SER A 126 -26.72 -6.55 -1.31
N THR A 127 -27.60 -5.65 -0.86
CA THR A 127 -27.17 -4.52 -0.02
C THR A 127 -27.02 -4.94 1.45
N ILE A 128 -26.35 -4.12 2.25
CA ILE A 128 -26.16 -4.39 3.68
C ILE A 128 -27.50 -4.41 4.41
N GLU A 129 -28.44 -3.55 4.02
CA GLU A 129 -29.80 -3.50 4.56
C GLU A 129 -30.60 -4.76 4.21
N GLU A 130 -30.55 -5.22 2.96
CA GLU A 130 -31.22 -6.45 2.53
C GLU A 130 -30.65 -7.68 3.25
N LEU A 131 -29.32 -7.71 3.45
CA LEU A 131 -28.66 -8.77 4.20
C LEU A 131 -29.05 -8.73 5.68
N ALA A 132 -29.23 -7.56 6.27
CA ALA A 132 -29.72 -7.39 7.64
C ALA A 132 -31.13 -7.97 7.81
N ASP A 133 -32.05 -7.59 6.92
CA ASP A 133 -33.43 -8.08 6.93
C ASP A 133 -33.49 -9.61 6.73
N TYR A 134 -32.63 -10.15 5.86
CA TYR A 134 -32.59 -11.58 5.58
C TYR A 134 -32.01 -12.42 6.72
N THR A 135 -31.03 -11.87 7.45
CA THR A 135 -30.28 -12.61 8.48
C THR A 135 -30.78 -12.37 9.90
N GLY A 136 -31.53 -11.28 10.12
CA GLY A 136 -32.03 -10.86 11.43
C GLY A 136 -31.00 -10.16 12.31
N TYR A 137 -29.80 -9.86 11.79
CA TYR A 137 -28.79 -9.07 12.51
C TYR A 137 -28.97 -7.57 12.24
N SER A 138 -28.52 -6.72 13.18
CA SER A 138 -28.50 -5.29 12.94
C SER A 138 -27.41 -4.90 11.94
N VAL A 139 -27.66 -3.82 11.19
CA VAL A 139 -26.70 -3.23 10.23
C VAL A 139 -25.35 -2.92 10.90
N ASP A 140 -25.36 -2.47 12.17
CA ASP A 140 -24.13 -2.20 12.93
C ASP A 140 -23.30 -3.47 13.21
N ILE A 141 -23.95 -4.58 13.56
CA ILE A 141 -23.26 -5.86 13.77
C ILE A 141 -22.66 -6.37 12.45
N ILE A 142 -23.41 -6.29 11.36
CA ILE A 142 -22.94 -6.72 10.03
C ILE A 142 -21.75 -5.88 9.58
N THR A 143 -21.86 -4.55 9.63
CA THR A 143 -20.78 -3.64 9.22
C THR A 143 -19.52 -3.80 10.07
N LYS A 144 -19.66 -3.92 11.40
CA LYS A 144 -18.53 -4.22 12.30
C LYS A 144 -17.88 -5.56 11.97
N THR A 145 -18.69 -6.58 11.72
CA THR A 145 -18.20 -7.93 11.40
C THR A 145 -17.44 -7.92 10.07
N LEU A 146 -18.02 -7.35 9.01
CA LEU A 146 -17.38 -7.25 7.69
C LEU A 146 -16.06 -6.48 7.75
N LYS A 147 -16.01 -5.37 8.50
CA LYS A 147 -14.78 -4.59 8.73
C LYS A 147 -13.73 -5.41 9.50
N ALA A 148 -14.14 -6.12 10.54
CA ALA A 148 -13.24 -6.91 11.36
C ALA A 148 -12.68 -8.14 10.64
N THR A 149 -13.42 -8.70 9.67
CA THR A 149 -12.99 -9.85 8.87
C THR A 149 -12.44 -9.48 7.49
N ALA A 150 -12.15 -8.20 7.25
CA ALA A 150 -11.55 -7.75 6.00
C ALA A 150 -10.19 -8.44 5.79
N SER A 151 -9.89 -8.82 4.54
CA SER A 151 -8.60 -9.39 4.19
C SER A 151 -7.49 -8.35 4.36
N ILE A 152 -6.33 -8.80 4.86
CA ILE A 152 -5.16 -7.96 5.04
C ILE A 152 -4.31 -8.06 3.77
N SER A 153 -4.00 -6.91 3.18
CA SER A 153 -3.09 -6.83 2.04
C SER A 153 -1.64 -6.75 2.49
N SER A 154 -0.74 -7.38 1.72
CA SER A 154 0.70 -7.24 1.94
C SER A 154 1.16 -5.85 1.52
N LEU A 155 2.02 -5.21 2.33
CA LEU A 155 2.64 -3.95 1.98
C LEU A 155 3.52 -4.06 0.72
N SER A 156 4.10 -5.25 0.50
CA SER A 156 4.92 -5.54 -0.69
C SER A 156 4.10 -5.88 -1.93
N GLN A 157 2.76 -5.84 -1.86
CA GLN A 157 1.91 -6.09 -3.01
C GLN A 157 2.18 -5.05 -4.10
N ILE A 158 2.55 -5.50 -5.29
CA ILE A 158 2.78 -4.64 -6.45
C ILE A 158 1.43 -4.12 -6.97
N ILE A 159 1.31 -2.81 -7.11
CA ILE A 159 0.14 -2.12 -7.64
C ILE A 159 0.35 -1.74 -9.11
N HIS A 160 1.57 -1.43 -9.49
CA HIS A 160 1.93 -1.08 -10.85
C HIS A 160 3.34 -1.58 -11.15
N GLU A 161 3.47 -2.42 -12.17
CA GLU A 161 4.75 -2.94 -12.64
C GLU A 161 5.40 -1.91 -13.59
N SER A 162 6.67 -1.61 -13.43
CA SER A 162 7.37 -0.68 -14.33
C SER A 162 8.78 -1.17 -14.63
N GLU A 163 9.33 -0.83 -15.81
CA GLU A 163 10.64 -1.33 -16.28
C GLU A 163 11.82 -1.02 -15.35
N SER A 164 11.66 -0.09 -14.41
CA SER A 164 12.74 0.37 -13.51
C SER A 164 12.52 0.01 -12.05
N ASN A 165 11.28 0.10 -11.56
CA ASN A 165 10.92 -0.24 -10.17
C ASN A 165 9.42 -0.47 -10.06
N ASP A 166 9.05 -1.57 -9.43
CA ASP A 166 7.65 -1.86 -9.15
C ASP A 166 7.13 -0.95 -8.04
N LEU A 167 5.95 -0.37 -8.27
CA LEU A 167 5.27 0.42 -7.26
C LEU A 167 4.51 -0.52 -6.32
N THR A 168 4.93 -0.57 -5.06
CA THR A 168 4.30 -1.39 -4.04
C THR A 168 3.16 -0.63 -3.33
N LEU A 169 2.34 -1.36 -2.57
CA LEU A 169 1.33 -0.77 -1.69
C LEU A 169 1.96 0.11 -0.62
N ALA A 170 3.13 -0.29 -0.09
CA ALA A 170 3.90 0.50 0.86
C ALA A 170 4.20 1.92 0.34
N ASP A 171 4.57 2.04 -0.94
CA ASP A 171 4.96 3.32 -1.54
C ASP A 171 3.80 4.32 -1.65
N LYS A 172 2.55 3.83 -1.66
CA LYS A 172 1.34 4.68 -1.69
C LYS A 172 0.86 5.09 -0.32
N ILE A 173 1.30 4.42 0.75
CA ILE A 173 0.90 4.79 2.10
C ILE A 173 1.66 6.04 2.48
N GLN A 174 0.95 7.17 2.50
CA GLN A 174 1.50 8.43 2.97
C GLN A 174 1.84 8.29 4.46
N SER A 175 3.06 8.63 4.83
CA SER A 175 3.41 8.76 6.24
C SER A 175 2.66 9.97 6.82
N ASP A 176 1.98 9.79 7.95
CA ASP A 176 1.51 10.92 8.79
C ASP A 176 2.68 11.78 9.30
N PHE A 177 3.91 11.28 9.13
CA PHE A 177 5.16 11.96 9.42
C PHE A 177 5.44 13.05 8.39
N ASN A 178 5.07 14.29 8.72
CA ASN A 178 5.46 15.45 7.95
C ASN A 178 6.81 15.98 8.46
N LEU A 179 7.90 15.57 7.79
CA LEU A 179 9.27 16.02 8.09
C LEU A 179 9.38 17.56 8.13
N GLU A 180 8.63 18.28 7.30
CA GLU A 180 8.67 19.75 7.28
C GLU A 180 8.10 20.34 8.58
N GLU A 181 6.97 19.83 9.05
CA GLU A 181 6.37 20.25 10.33
C GLU A 181 7.26 19.90 11.52
N GLU A 182 7.94 18.77 11.49
CA GLU A 182 8.83 18.37 12.58
C GLU A 182 10.09 19.22 12.63
N VAL A 183 10.64 19.57 11.47
CA VAL A 183 11.75 20.53 11.36
C VAL A 183 11.31 21.91 11.86
N GLU A 184 10.12 22.38 11.50
CA GLU A 184 9.56 23.65 11.98
C GLU A 184 9.40 23.65 13.51
N LYS A 185 8.80 22.60 14.08
CA LYS A 185 8.69 22.43 15.54
C LYS A 185 10.06 22.42 16.23
N ASN A 186 11.05 21.76 15.65
CA ASN A 186 12.40 21.70 16.21
C ASN A 186 13.10 23.07 16.18
N ILE A 187 12.89 23.86 15.12
CA ILE A 187 13.38 25.25 15.04
C ILE A 187 12.70 26.11 16.10
N ASP A 188 11.39 26.00 16.29
CA ASP A 188 10.64 26.73 17.30
C ASP A 188 11.13 26.40 18.72
N ILE A 189 11.35 25.12 19.01
CA ILE A 189 11.91 24.66 20.29
C ILE A 189 13.32 25.25 20.50
N PHE A 190 14.15 25.25 19.46
CA PHE A 190 15.50 25.82 19.52
C PHE A 190 15.49 27.34 19.79
N LEU A 191 14.62 28.08 19.09
CA LEU A 191 14.44 29.52 19.29
C LEU A 191 13.91 29.83 20.69
N LEU A 192 12.93 29.06 21.16
CA LEU A 192 12.37 29.20 22.50
C LEU A 192 13.43 28.92 23.57
N LYS A 193 14.29 27.91 23.39
CA LYS A 193 15.43 27.63 24.28
C LYS A 193 16.39 28.81 24.34
N LYS A 194 16.77 29.39 23.20
CA LYS A 194 17.61 30.61 23.15
C LYS A 194 16.96 31.80 23.86
N CYS A 195 15.65 31.99 23.71
CA CYS A 195 14.92 33.06 24.39
C CYS A 195 14.88 32.82 25.90
N MET A 196 14.67 31.58 26.33
CA MET A 196 14.67 31.17 27.74
C MET A 196 16.02 31.39 28.41
N ASP A 197 17.13 31.22 27.69
CA ASP A 197 18.48 31.47 28.21
C ASP A 197 18.80 32.95 28.44
N LYS A 198 18.16 33.85 27.68
CA LYS A 198 18.28 35.31 27.85
C LYS A 198 17.39 35.87 28.98
N LEU A 199 16.49 35.07 29.53
CA LEU A 199 15.63 35.51 30.63
C LEU A 199 16.42 35.66 31.94
N PRO A 200 16.04 36.64 32.80
CA PRO A 200 16.53 36.71 34.17
C PRO A 200 16.30 35.39 34.91
N LYS A 201 17.27 34.96 35.74
CA LYS A 201 17.24 33.68 36.48
C LYS A 201 15.91 33.40 37.18
N ASN A 202 15.32 34.41 37.83
CA ASN A 202 14.04 34.28 38.55
C ASN A 202 12.86 34.03 37.60
N GLN A 203 12.86 34.61 36.40
CA GLN A 203 11.83 34.39 35.37
C GLN A 203 12.01 33.03 34.70
N LYS A 204 13.25 32.67 34.38
CA LYS A 204 13.61 31.37 33.79
C LYS A 204 13.18 30.20 34.70
N ASN A 205 13.45 30.31 36.01
CA ASN A 205 13.07 29.28 36.99
C ASN A 205 11.55 29.12 37.09
N VAL A 206 10.78 30.21 37.13
CA VAL A 206 9.31 30.16 37.13
C VAL A 206 8.79 29.48 35.87
N MET A 207 9.32 29.83 34.69
CA MET A 207 8.94 29.22 33.42
C MET A 207 9.31 27.73 33.31
N LEU A 208 10.49 27.33 33.79
CA LEU A 208 10.90 25.91 33.84
C LEU A 208 9.99 25.08 34.74
N LEU A 209 9.61 25.60 35.91
CA LEU A 209 8.68 24.91 36.82
C LEU A 209 7.27 24.85 36.22
N ARG A 210 6.86 25.88 35.46
CA ARG A 210 5.59 25.89 34.75
C ARG A 210 5.55 24.87 33.61
N LEU A 211 6.67 24.68 32.91
CA LEU A 211 6.82 23.64 31.89
C LEU A 211 6.74 22.21 32.48
N LYS A 212 7.07 22.06 33.77
CA LYS A 212 6.85 20.84 34.56
C LYS A 212 5.45 20.79 35.20
N GLU A 213 4.48 21.50 34.62
CA GLU A 213 3.06 21.52 35.00
C GLU A 213 2.74 21.98 36.44
N LYS A 214 3.68 22.62 37.13
CA LYS A 214 3.43 23.12 38.50
C LYS A 214 2.46 24.30 38.53
N THR A 215 1.61 24.32 39.55
CA THR A 215 0.66 25.43 39.76
C THR A 215 1.39 26.68 40.29
N GLN A 216 0.82 27.87 40.07
CA GLN A 216 1.40 29.12 40.60
C GLN A 216 1.55 29.09 42.13
N VAL A 217 0.65 28.40 42.83
CA VAL A 217 0.69 28.22 44.29
C VAL A 217 1.85 27.32 44.71
N GLU A 218 2.07 26.21 43.99
CA GLU A 218 3.22 25.33 44.24
C GLU A 218 4.55 26.02 43.94
N ILE A 219 4.63 26.78 42.84
CA ILE A 219 5.81 27.56 42.49
C ILE A 219 6.08 28.61 43.56
N ALA A 220 5.04 29.28 44.08
CA ALA A 220 5.16 30.26 45.15
C ALA A 220 5.76 29.65 46.42
N LYS A 221 5.32 28.45 46.80
CA LYS A 221 5.88 27.69 47.93
C LYS A 221 7.34 27.31 47.69
N LEU A 222 7.70 26.84 46.49
CA LEU A 222 9.08 26.41 46.17
C LEU A 222 10.08 27.56 46.13
N ILE A 223 9.66 28.75 45.71
CA ILE A 223 10.53 29.93 45.55
C ILE A 223 10.43 30.85 46.79
N ASN A 224 9.65 30.47 47.82
CA ASN A 224 9.38 31.29 49.01
C ASN A 224 8.86 32.70 48.67
N THR A 225 7.84 32.78 47.79
CA THR A 225 7.23 34.05 47.37
C THR A 225 5.71 33.98 47.43
N SER A 226 5.01 35.09 47.17
CA SER A 226 3.55 35.08 47.03
C SER A 226 3.10 34.62 45.64
N GLN A 227 1.92 33.99 45.54
CA GLN A 227 1.31 33.61 44.25
C GLN A 227 1.15 34.81 43.31
N VAL A 228 0.83 36.00 43.84
CA VAL A 228 0.72 37.24 43.07
C VAL A 228 2.07 37.63 42.45
N GLN A 229 3.16 37.41 43.16
CA GLN A 229 4.51 37.69 42.68
C GLN A 229 4.94 36.71 41.58
N VAL A 230 4.60 35.42 41.72
CA VAL A 230 4.78 34.42 40.65
C VAL A 230 3.99 34.79 39.41
N SER A 231 2.73 35.21 39.55
CA SER A 231 1.90 35.67 38.43
C SER A 231 2.51 36.87 37.70
N ARG A 232 3.05 37.84 38.45
CA ARG A 232 3.76 39.00 37.88
C ARG A 232 5.04 38.58 37.14
N LEU A 233 5.81 37.65 37.70
CA LEU A 233 7.02 37.10 37.07
C LEU A 233 6.70 36.33 35.79
N GLU A 234 5.63 35.53 35.78
CA GLU A 234 5.16 34.79 34.62
C GLU A 234 4.72 35.74 33.50
N LYS A 235 3.90 36.76 33.81
CA LYS A 235 3.51 37.79 32.83
C LYS A 235 4.73 38.53 32.26
N LYS A 236 5.71 38.89 33.09
CA LYS A 236 6.96 39.54 32.65
C LYS A 236 7.80 38.61 31.78
N ALA A 237 7.94 37.33 32.17
CA ALA A 237 8.68 36.33 31.41
C ALA A 237 8.07 36.14 30.01
N ILE A 238 6.75 35.97 29.92
CA ILE A 238 6.03 35.83 28.64
C ILE A 238 6.20 37.08 27.78
N LYS A 239 6.12 38.28 28.37
CA LYS A 239 6.35 39.54 27.63
C LYS A 239 7.77 39.59 27.06
N ASN A 240 8.78 39.28 27.87
CA ASN A 240 10.18 39.25 27.45
C ASN A 240 10.44 38.21 26.37
N ILE A 241 9.88 36.99 26.52
CA ILE A 241 9.97 35.95 25.48
C ILE A 241 9.33 36.45 24.18
N LYS A 242 8.15 37.09 24.23
CA LYS A 242 7.49 37.64 23.04
C LYS A 242 8.32 38.74 22.37
N GLU A 243 8.97 39.62 23.13
CA GLU A 243 9.85 40.65 22.57
C GLU A 243 11.12 40.04 21.96
N LEU A 244 11.74 39.06 22.62
CA LEU A 244 12.91 38.33 22.12
C LEU A 244 12.58 37.51 20.87
N MET A 245 11.42 36.84 20.85
CA MET A 245 10.93 36.11 19.67
C MET A 245 10.59 37.07 18.54
N LYS A 246 9.96 38.23 18.81
CA LYS A 246 9.77 39.26 17.79
C LYS A 246 11.11 39.74 17.22
N GLY A 247 12.15 39.91 18.04
CA GLY A 247 13.49 40.21 17.55
C GLY A 247 14.09 39.08 16.69
N ALA A 248 13.88 37.82 17.09
CA ALA A 248 14.38 36.65 16.37
C ALA A 248 13.61 36.33 15.06
N TYR A 249 12.33 36.69 14.98
CA TYR A 249 11.50 36.61 13.76
C TYR A 249 11.58 37.89 12.89
N ASN A 250 11.98 39.03 13.47
CA ASN A 250 12.15 40.29 12.74
C ASN A 250 13.45 40.35 11.93
N ASP A 251 14.36 39.40 12.12
CA ASP A 251 15.18 38.93 11.00
C ASP A 251 14.26 38.18 10.03
N MET A 252 13.37 38.95 9.38
CA MET A 252 12.37 38.43 8.45
C MET A 252 13.13 37.55 7.49
N THR A 253 12.83 36.25 7.53
CA THR A 253 13.66 35.26 6.84
C THR A 253 13.73 35.69 5.38
N ASN A 254 14.87 35.45 4.72
CA ASN A 254 15.02 35.80 3.30
C ASN A 254 13.87 35.24 2.45
N LYS A 255 13.26 34.13 2.88
CA LYS A 255 12.02 33.55 2.36
C LYS A 255 10.78 34.45 2.55
N GLU A 256 10.52 34.97 3.74
CA GLU A 256 9.38 35.87 4.00
C GLU A 256 9.54 37.26 3.35
N LYS A 257 10.77 37.77 3.30
CA LYS A 257 11.11 38.97 2.52
C LYS A 257 10.82 38.75 1.03
N ALA A 258 11.26 37.62 0.49
CA ALA A 258 10.97 37.25 -0.89
C ALA A 258 9.46 37.10 -1.14
N PHE A 259 8.72 36.48 -0.22
CA PHE A 259 7.26 36.29 -0.36
C PHE A 259 6.51 37.62 -0.40
N LYS A 260 6.87 38.58 0.46
CA LYS A 260 6.30 39.94 0.40
C LYS A 260 6.65 40.67 -0.89
N MET A 261 7.86 40.46 -1.43
CA MET A 261 8.25 41.04 -2.72
C MET A 261 7.50 40.39 -3.90
N PHE A 262 7.28 39.08 -3.85
CA PHE A 262 6.48 38.36 -4.84
C PHE A 262 5.00 38.75 -4.80
N ALA A 263 4.44 38.99 -3.61
CA ALA A 263 3.09 39.53 -3.47
C ALA A 263 2.93 40.93 -4.07
N LYS A 264 4.02 41.71 -4.12
CA LYS A 264 4.10 43.02 -4.80
C LYS A 264 4.46 42.92 -6.29
N GLY A 265 4.49 41.73 -6.87
CA GLY A 265 4.76 41.52 -8.30
C GLY A 265 6.22 41.69 -8.73
N LYS A 266 7.18 41.68 -7.80
CA LYS A 266 8.61 41.80 -8.14
C LYS A 266 9.14 40.56 -8.85
N LEU A 267 10.06 40.79 -9.79
CA LEU A 267 10.70 39.75 -10.60
C LEU A 267 11.77 39.01 -9.77
N ASN A 268 12.09 37.78 -10.18
CA ASN A 268 13.10 36.97 -9.47
C ASN A 268 14.47 37.66 -9.41
N LYS A 269 14.85 38.40 -10.46
CA LYS A 269 16.09 39.16 -10.53
C LYS A 269 16.14 40.27 -9.45
N ASP A 270 15.09 41.08 -9.36
CA ASP A 270 14.97 42.15 -8.35
C ASP A 270 14.96 41.63 -6.92
N VAL A 271 14.40 40.43 -6.70
CA VAL A 271 14.34 39.78 -5.38
C VAL A 271 15.70 39.20 -5.02
N ALA A 272 16.44 38.65 -5.98
CA ALA A 272 17.80 38.15 -5.80
C ALA A 272 18.77 39.28 -5.44
N GLU A 273 18.70 40.40 -6.17
CA GLU A 273 19.56 41.57 -5.97
C GLU A 273 19.28 42.27 -4.63
N LYS A 274 18.00 42.42 -4.26
CA LYS A 274 17.62 43.13 -3.03
C LYS A 274 17.84 42.32 -1.75
N LEU A 275 17.89 40.99 -1.85
CA LEU A 275 18.11 40.09 -0.72
C LEU A 275 19.49 39.45 -0.70
N ASP A 276 20.35 39.78 -1.67
CA ASP A 276 21.68 39.21 -1.88
C ASP A 276 21.65 37.66 -1.88
N LEU A 277 20.80 37.10 -2.74
CA LEU A 277 20.53 35.66 -2.84
C LEU A 277 20.84 35.13 -4.24
N SER A 278 21.22 33.85 -4.32
CA SER A 278 21.31 33.16 -5.61
C SER A 278 19.93 33.04 -6.27
N ILE A 279 19.89 33.14 -7.60
CA ILE A 279 18.66 33.00 -8.40
C ILE A 279 17.96 31.66 -8.12
N ARG A 280 18.73 30.57 -7.95
CA ARG A 280 18.19 29.24 -7.58
C ARG A 280 17.44 29.25 -6.25
N THR A 281 17.96 29.98 -5.26
CA THR A 281 17.31 30.11 -3.95
C THR A 281 16.00 30.89 -4.06
N VAL A 282 15.98 31.95 -4.88
CA VAL A 282 14.78 32.76 -5.14
C VAL A 282 13.72 31.97 -5.91
N GLU A 283 14.12 31.11 -6.86
CA GLU A 283 13.22 30.19 -7.57
C GLU A 283 12.56 29.17 -6.63
N SER A 284 13.33 28.60 -5.71
CA SER A 284 12.80 27.72 -4.66
C SER A 284 11.79 28.46 -3.78
N TYR A 285 12.07 29.70 -3.40
CA TYR A 285 11.12 30.54 -2.66
C TYR A 285 9.86 30.86 -3.49
N LYS A 286 10.00 31.17 -4.78
CA LYS A 286 8.84 31.41 -5.66
C LYS A 286 7.96 30.17 -5.82
N SER A 287 8.57 28.99 -5.96
CA SER A 287 7.87 27.71 -6.01
C SER A 287 7.05 27.46 -4.75
N ASN A 288 7.65 27.69 -3.57
CA ASN A 288 6.97 27.57 -2.29
C ASN A 288 5.86 28.63 -2.11
N TYR A 289 6.07 29.87 -2.55
CA TYR A 289 5.05 30.91 -2.57
C TYR A 289 3.85 30.51 -3.44
N ASN A 290 4.10 29.92 -4.60
CA ASN A 290 3.06 29.48 -5.52
C ASN A 290 2.27 28.27 -4.95
N LYS A 291 2.95 27.31 -4.31
CA LYS A 291 2.29 26.19 -3.60
C LYS A 291 1.36 26.69 -2.50
N LYS A 292 1.86 27.60 -1.65
CA LYS A 292 1.11 28.15 -0.51
C LYS A 292 -0.14 28.94 -0.92
N ASN A 293 -0.12 29.57 -2.09
CA ASN A 293 -1.26 30.34 -2.62
C ASN A 293 -2.11 29.56 -3.65
N GLY A 294 -1.97 28.23 -3.75
CA GLY A 294 -2.75 27.41 -4.69
C GLY A 294 -2.43 27.64 -6.18
N LEU A 295 -1.36 28.39 -6.49
CA LEU A 295 -0.92 28.70 -7.86
C LEU A 295 -0.11 27.55 -8.49
N SER A 296 0.16 26.46 -7.76
CA SER A 296 0.94 25.31 -8.22
C SER A 296 0.25 24.48 -9.32
N ASN A 297 -1.07 24.60 -9.47
CA ASN A 297 -1.83 23.84 -10.47
C ASN A 297 -1.65 24.33 -11.91
N LYS A 298 -0.91 25.41 -12.15
CA LYS A 298 -0.56 25.83 -13.51
C LYS A 298 0.45 24.90 -14.21
N ASN A 299 1.25 24.13 -13.47
CA ASN A 299 2.31 23.30 -14.07
C ASN A 299 1.81 21.97 -14.68
N ARG A 300 0.68 21.42 -14.22
CA ARG A 300 0.07 20.23 -14.87
C ARG A 300 -0.60 20.61 -16.19
N PHE A 301 -1.32 21.74 -16.18
CA PHE A 301 -1.83 22.42 -17.38
C PHE A 301 -0.73 22.77 -18.40
N ASN A 302 0.49 23.08 -17.94
CA ASN A 302 1.59 23.50 -18.83
C ASN A 302 2.23 22.34 -19.62
N LYS A 303 2.23 21.10 -19.11
CA LYS A 303 2.83 19.94 -19.82
C LYS A 303 1.90 19.42 -20.91
N GLU A 304 0.60 19.36 -20.64
CA GLU A 304 -0.42 19.02 -21.62
C GLU A 304 -0.53 20.08 -22.72
N ASN A 305 -0.62 21.37 -22.35
CA ASN A 305 -0.63 22.46 -23.34
C ASN A 305 0.67 22.53 -24.16
N LYS A 306 1.83 22.18 -23.58
CA LYS A 306 3.09 22.09 -24.34
C LYS A 306 3.04 20.97 -25.39
N ASN A 307 2.51 19.80 -25.05
CA ASN A 307 2.40 18.70 -26.01
C ASN A 307 1.38 19.01 -27.11
N LEU A 308 0.25 19.63 -26.76
CA LEU A 308 -0.74 20.13 -27.71
C LEU A 308 -0.15 21.22 -28.62
N ALA A 309 0.60 22.18 -28.07
CA ALA A 309 1.28 23.20 -28.86
C ALA A 309 2.28 22.59 -29.86
N LEU A 310 3.08 21.62 -29.43
CA LEU A 310 4.02 20.90 -30.30
C LEU A 310 3.32 20.14 -31.43
N ASN A 311 2.13 19.58 -31.18
CA ASN A 311 1.33 18.94 -32.22
C ASN A 311 0.71 19.96 -33.20
N LEU A 312 0.26 21.11 -32.71
CA LEU A 312 -0.25 22.19 -33.58
C LEU A 312 0.87 22.77 -34.45
N PHE A 313 2.09 22.91 -33.92
CA PHE A 313 3.26 23.30 -34.72
C PHE A 313 3.62 22.25 -35.79
N LYS A 314 3.50 20.94 -35.50
CA LYS A 314 3.64 19.87 -36.51
C LYS A 314 2.58 19.95 -37.61
N GLN A 315 1.38 20.42 -37.29
CA GLN A 315 0.29 20.63 -38.25
C GLN A 315 0.41 21.94 -39.04
N GLY A 316 1.45 22.75 -38.79
CA GLY A 316 1.76 23.97 -39.55
C GLY A 316 1.13 25.27 -39.02
N PHE A 317 0.56 25.25 -37.81
CA PHE A 317 0.00 26.46 -37.19
C PHE A 317 1.10 27.44 -36.75
N ASN A 318 0.84 28.74 -36.90
CA ASN A 318 1.79 29.78 -36.49
C ASN A 318 1.69 30.10 -34.98
N LYS A 319 2.70 30.79 -34.43
CA LYS A 319 2.77 31.10 -32.99
C LYS A 319 1.59 31.90 -32.45
N GLU A 320 0.98 32.74 -33.29
CA GLU A 320 -0.19 33.56 -32.92
C GLU A 320 -1.47 32.72 -32.86
N GLN A 321 -1.64 31.78 -33.79
CA GLN A 321 -2.74 30.82 -33.83
C GLN A 321 -2.66 29.86 -32.66
N VAL A 322 -1.47 29.30 -32.37
CA VAL A 322 -1.25 28.42 -31.22
C VAL A 322 -1.50 29.15 -29.89
N ALA A 323 -1.09 30.42 -29.78
CA ALA A 323 -1.37 31.24 -28.61
C ALA A 323 -2.88 31.45 -28.39
N LYS A 324 -3.61 31.71 -29.47
CA LYS A 324 -5.07 31.92 -29.45
C LYS A 324 -5.83 30.63 -29.14
N GLU A 325 -5.42 29.51 -29.71
CA GLU A 325 -6.12 28.22 -29.63
C GLU A 325 -5.93 27.54 -28.26
N LEU A 326 -4.78 27.75 -27.63
CA LEU A 326 -4.49 27.24 -26.27
C LEU A 326 -4.74 28.29 -25.17
N ASN A 327 -5.19 29.49 -25.55
CA ASN A 327 -5.41 30.63 -24.65
C ASN A 327 -4.18 30.93 -23.77
N ILE A 328 -2.99 30.98 -24.40
CA ILE A 328 -1.69 31.24 -23.76
C ILE A 328 -1.07 32.55 -24.28
N THR A 329 -0.10 33.08 -23.54
CA THR A 329 0.64 34.29 -23.96
C THR A 329 1.51 34.02 -25.19
N ILE A 330 1.59 34.98 -26.10
CA ILE A 330 2.38 34.88 -27.34
C ILE A 330 3.85 34.53 -27.05
N ASP A 331 4.44 35.12 -26.02
CA ASP A 331 5.84 34.84 -25.61
C ASP A 331 6.08 33.37 -25.26
N LEU A 332 5.05 32.69 -24.72
CA LEU A 332 5.15 31.28 -24.36
C LEU A 332 5.03 30.37 -25.60
N ALA A 333 4.19 30.75 -26.56
CA ALA A 333 4.09 30.07 -27.84
C ALA A 333 5.36 30.26 -28.69
N ASP A 334 6.01 31.43 -28.62
CA ASP A 334 7.29 31.69 -29.30
C ASP A 334 8.41 30.81 -28.72
N TYR A 335 8.53 30.76 -27.39
CA TYR A 335 9.49 29.88 -26.71
C TYR A 335 9.31 28.40 -27.10
N TRP A 336 8.07 27.92 -27.25
CA TRP A 336 7.82 26.54 -27.67
C TRP A 336 8.08 26.30 -29.16
N SER A 337 7.80 27.27 -30.02
CA SER A 337 8.17 27.25 -31.44
C SER A 337 9.68 27.12 -31.63
N GLU A 338 10.47 27.87 -30.86
CA GLU A 338 11.94 27.75 -30.86
C GLU A 338 12.38 26.33 -30.48
N THR A 339 11.79 25.74 -29.43
CA THR A 339 12.13 24.36 -29.03
C THR A 339 11.76 23.31 -30.07
N TYR A 340 10.70 23.53 -30.87
CA TYR A 340 10.32 22.66 -31.98
C TYR A 340 11.32 22.75 -33.14
N ASN A 341 11.70 23.98 -33.50
CA ASN A 341 12.65 24.23 -34.59
C ASN A 341 14.08 23.76 -34.26
N SER A 342 14.50 23.81 -33.00
CA SER A 342 15.80 23.26 -32.56
C SER A 342 15.88 21.73 -32.69
N LYS A 343 14.80 21.00 -32.36
CA LYS A 343 14.76 19.53 -32.50
C LYS A 343 14.78 19.06 -33.95
N ASN A 344 14.08 19.75 -34.85
CA ASN A 344 14.08 19.39 -36.28
C ASN A 344 15.44 19.64 -36.97
N LYS A 345 16.31 20.52 -36.43
CA LYS A 345 17.68 20.68 -36.94
C LYS A 345 18.61 19.53 -36.57
N GLU A 346 18.38 18.87 -35.43
CA GLU A 346 19.18 17.71 -35.02
C GLU A 346 18.84 16.46 -35.87
N ASP A 347 17.57 16.25 -36.20
CA ASP A 347 17.11 15.10 -37.00
C ASP A 347 17.57 15.16 -38.49
N ILE A 348 17.78 16.36 -39.04
CA ILE A 348 18.30 16.52 -40.42
C ILE A 348 19.81 16.18 -40.48
N SER A 349 20.57 16.44 -39.41
CA SER A 349 22.02 16.16 -39.36
C SER A 349 22.36 14.68 -39.15
N MET A 350 21.45 13.88 -38.58
CA MET A 350 21.65 12.45 -38.36
C MET A 350 21.29 11.58 -39.58
N ASN A 351 20.46 12.08 -40.50
CA ASN A 351 20.04 11.32 -41.68
C ASN A 351 21.03 11.38 -42.85
N GLU A 352 21.81 12.46 -43.00
CA GLU A 352 22.83 12.53 -44.06
C GLU A 352 24.06 11.62 -43.79
N ASN A 353 24.35 11.31 -42.53
CA ASN A 353 25.47 10.43 -42.15
C ASN A 353 25.15 8.93 -42.16
N LYS A 354 23.87 8.54 -42.32
CA LYS A 354 23.46 7.12 -42.42
C LYS A 354 23.33 6.60 -43.85
N ILE A 355 23.25 7.47 -44.84
CA ILE A 355 23.07 7.07 -46.25
C ILE A 355 24.41 6.63 -46.91
N ASN A 356 25.56 7.08 -46.40
CA ASN A 356 26.87 6.78 -47.01
C ASN A 356 27.59 5.53 -46.45
N LYS A 357 26.91 4.67 -45.66
CA LYS A 357 27.54 3.48 -45.04
C LYS A 357 26.82 2.14 -45.25
N SER A 358 25.73 2.08 -46.02
CA SER A 358 24.96 0.83 -46.21
C SER A 358 25.14 0.12 -47.55
N ASP A 359 25.96 0.62 -48.48
CA ASP A 359 26.10 0.03 -49.82
C ASP A 359 27.25 -0.99 -49.98
N ASN A 360 27.98 -1.34 -48.92
CA ASN A 360 29.02 -2.37 -48.99
C ASN A 360 28.98 -3.31 -47.77
N ALA A 361 28.14 -4.34 -47.83
CA ALA A 361 28.35 -5.68 -47.25
C ALA A 361 27.05 -6.50 -47.29
N ARG A 362 26.65 -6.95 -48.48
CA ARG A 362 25.92 -8.22 -48.62
C ARG A 362 26.91 -9.22 -49.18
N VAL A 363 27.19 -10.29 -48.44
CA VAL A 363 27.39 -11.67 -48.89
C VAL A 363 27.88 -12.48 -47.68
N GLU A 364 27.25 -13.65 -47.50
CA GLU A 364 27.64 -14.81 -46.70
C GLU A 364 27.25 -14.97 -45.21
N ASN A 365 26.70 -16.17 -44.97
CA ASN A 365 26.54 -16.94 -43.72
C ASN A 365 25.27 -16.75 -42.86
N LEU A 366 24.24 -17.55 -43.18
CA LEU A 366 23.25 -18.03 -42.20
C LEU A 366 23.91 -19.08 -41.28
N PRO A 367 23.71 -19.02 -39.95
CA PRO A 367 23.74 -20.20 -39.11
C PRO A 367 22.31 -20.76 -38.93
N THR A 368 22.16 -22.03 -39.28
CA THR A 368 21.12 -22.94 -38.77
C THR A 368 21.16 -22.99 -37.24
N ILE A 369 20.01 -22.89 -36.58
CA ILE A 369 19.88 -23.15 -35.14
C ILE A 369 18.91 -24.31 -34.96
N ASP A 370 19.40 -25.31 -34.24
CA ASP A 370 18.81 -26.60 -33.92
C ASP A 370 17.59 -26.53 -32.99
N ASP A 371 16.70 -27.50 -33.16
CA ASP A 371 15.64 -27.88 -32.23
C ASP A 371 16.21 -28.21 -30.84
N LYS A 372 15.96 -27.34 -29.84
CA LYS A 372 15.66 -27.65 -28.43
C LYS A 372 15.74 -26.39 -27.54
N SER A 373 14.58 -25.82 -27.21
CA SER A 373 14.24 -25.21 -25.90
C SER A 373 12.88 -24.51 -26.02
N ILE A 374 11.80 -25.28 -25.82
CA ILE A 374 10.48 -24.73 -25.54
C ILE A 374 10.50 -24.36 -24.05
N ASP A 375 10.74 -23.08 -23.75
CA ASP A 375 10.37 -22.51 -22.45
C ASP A 375 9.13 -21.64 -22.64
N ASN A 376 8.04 -22.14 -22.06
CA ASN A 376 6.75 -21.45 -21.94
C ASN A 376 6.91 -20.22 -21.05
N ASN A 377 7.12 -19.04 -21.65
CA ASN A 377 6.75 -17.75 -21.07
C ASN A 377 6.92 -16.64 -22.10
N ASN A 378 5.92 -16.45 -22.98
CA ASN A 378 5.87 -15.28 -23.88
C ASN A 378 4.43 -14.85 -24.21
N SER A 379 3.55 -14.79 -23.20
CA SER A 379 2.19 -14.23 -23.38
C SER A 379 2.20 -12.70 -23.48
N SER A 380 3.18 -12.01 -22.89
CA SER A 380 3.24 -10.54 -22.87
C SER A 380 3.69 -9.91 -24.20
N TYR A 381 4.59 -10.54 -24.95
CA TYR A 381 5.08 -10.00 -26.23
C TYR A 381 4.03 -10.11 -27.35
N ILE A 382 3.18 -11.13 -27.31
CA ILE A 382 2.07 -11.31 -28.27
C ILE A 382 1.00 -10.23 -28.04
N ASN A 383 0.68 -9.90 -26.79
CA ASN A 383 -0.31 -8.88 -26.46
C ASN A 383 0.12 -7.46 -26.86
N LEU A 384 1.41 -7.15 -26.80
CA LEU A 384 1.97 -5.87 -27.23
C LEU A 384 1.97 -5.70 -28.76
N ALA A 385 2.17 -6.77 -29.52
CA ALA A 385 2.10 -6.75 -30.98
C ALA A 385 0.65 -6.58 -31.50
N ILE A 386 -0.33 -7.15 -30.79
CA ILE A 386 -1.75 -7.10 -31.19
C ILE A 386 -2.36 -5.72 -30.95
N ASN A 387 -1.98 -5.03 -29.86
CA ASN A 387 -2.56 -3.72 -29.51
C ASN A 387 -2.18 -2.56 -30.45
N ASN A 388 -1.18 -2.75 -31.32
CA ASN A 388 -0.70 -1.73 -32.26
C ASN A 388 -0.91 -2.10 -33.74
N MET A 389 -1.70 -3.13 -34.05
CA MET A 389 -1.97 -3.55 -35.42
C MET A 389 -3.29 -2.99 -35.96
N ASP A 390 -3.23 -2.44 -37.16
CA ASP A 390 -4.43 -2.02 -37.90
C ASP A 390 -5.35 -3.22 -38.18
N LYS A 391 -6.66 -2.96 -38.18
CA LYS A 391 -7.74 -3.98 -38.28
C LYS A 391 -7.58 -4.95 -39.47
N GLU A 392 -6.96 -4.49 -40.55
CA GLU A 392 -6.67 -5.29 -41.75
C GLU A 392 -5.55 -6.33 -41.53
N ASN A 393 -4.54 -5.98 -40.73
CA ASN A 393 -3.42 -6.87 -40.39
C ASN A 393 -3.81 -7.91 -39.34
N ILE A 394 -4.70 -7.54 -38.40
CA ILE A 394 -5.32 -8.48 -37.45
C ILE A 394 -6.10 -9.56 -38.21
N ASN A 395 -6.91 -9.18 -39.22
CA ASN A 395 -7.67 -10.15 -40.02
C ASN A 395 -6.77 -11.06 -40.87
N LYS A 396 -5.66 -10.56 -41.43
CA LYS A 396 -4.67 -11.40 -42.13
C LYS A 396 -3.99 -12.38 -41.17
N MET A 397 -3.64 -11.95 -39.96
CA MET A 397 -3.02 -12.79 -38.95
C MET A 397 -3.98 -13.87 -38.42
N VAL A 398 -5.26 -13.52 -38.21
CA VAL A 398 -6.32 -14.48 -37.86
C VAL A 398 -6.54 -15.49 -38.98
N ASN A 399 -6.55 -15.09 -40.26
CA ASN A 399 -6.67 -16.04 -41.37
C ASN A 399 -5.47 -17.00 -41.48
N ILE A 400 -4.26 -16.54 -41.15
CA ILE A 400 -3.05 -17.39 -41.12
C ILE A 400 -3.10 -18.37 -39.93
N LEU A 401 -3.61 -17.94 -38.77
CA LEU A 401 -3.70 -18.76 -37.56
C LEU A 401 -4.89 -19.73 -37.57
N VAL A 402 -6.01 -19.35 -38.19
CA VAL A 402 -7.28 -20.11 -38.22
C VAL A 402 -7.38 -21.03 -39.45
N GLY A 403 -6.52 -20.86 -40.46
CA GLY A 403 -6.52 -21.66 -41.70
C GLY A 403 -6.37 -23.18 -41.51
N ASN A 404 -6.06 -23.67 -40.30
CA ASN A 404 -5.89 -25.09 -40.01
C ASN A 404 -6.87 -25.67 -38.97
N LEU A 405 -7.94 -24.97 -38.57
CA LEU A 405 -8.90 -25.47 -37.58
C LEU A 405 -10.21 -25.89 -38.25
N LYS A 406 -10.53 -27.19 -38.20
CA LYS A 406 -11.79 -27.77 -38.69
C LYS A 406 -12.99 -27.13 -37.96
N GLU A 407 -13.99 -26.72 -38.74
CA GLU A 407 -15.23 -26.13 -38.23
C GLU A 407 -15.91 -27.05 -37.20
N GLY A 408 -16.32 -26.47 -36.06
CA GLY A 408 -17.33 -27.09 -35.18
C GLY A 408 -17.06 -27.20 -33.68
N GLN A 409 -15.98 -26.65 -33.11
CA GLN A 409 -15.69 -26.90 -31.68
C GLN A 409 -15.45 -25.71 -30.74
N TYR A 410 -15.52 -24.45 -31.16
CA TYR A 410 -15.23 -23.35 -30.23
C TYR A 410 -16.14 -22.14 -30.40
N ASN A 411 -16.81 -21.75 -29.32
CA ASN A 411 -17.46 -20.44 -29.15
C ASN A 411 -16.46 -19.52 -28.44
N ILE A 412 -15.96 -18.50 -29.12
CA ILE A 412 -15.09 -17.48 -28.53
C ILE A 412 -15.93 -16.20 -28.38
N SER A 413 -16.18 -15.79 -27.14
CA SER A 413 -16.81 -14.51 -26.82
C SER A 413 -15.74 -13.52 -26.37
N PHE A 414 -15.69 -12.34 -26.99
CA PHE A 414 -14.81 -11.25 -26.57
C PHE A 414 -15.55 -10.32 -25.62
N VAL A 415 -15.00 -10.11 -24.41
CA VAL A 415 -15.38 -8.98 -23.54
C VAL A 415 -14.41 -7.85 -23.82
N VAL A 416 -14.88 -6.81 -24.50
CA VAL A 416 -14.13 -5.55 -24.66
C VAL A 416 -14.20 -4.82 -23.32
N LYS A 417 -13.04 -4.45 -22.75
CA LYS A 417 -12.95 -3.54 -21.61
C LYS A 417 -12.77 -2.11 -22.10
#